data_AF-A0A5K8A6C6-F1
#
_entry.id   AF-A0A5K8A6C6-F1
#
_cell.length_a   1.000
_cell.length_b   1.000
_cell.length_c   1.000
_cell.angle_alpha   90.00
_cell.angle_beta   90.00
_cell.angle_gamma   90.00
#
_symmetry.space_group_name_H-M   'P 1'
#
loop_
_entity.id
_entity.type
_entity.pdbx_description
1 polymer ?
#
loop_
_entity_poly.entity_id
_entity_poly.type
_entity_poly.pdbx_seq_one_letter_code
_entity_poly.pdbx_strand_id
1 'polypeptide(L)'
;MIEYKSGDILKDQSEAIVNTVNCVGVMGRGIALQFKNAFPENFKAYALACKQDKVQPGRMFVYETGQLIPPRYIINFPTKRHWRGKSRMGDIESGLRSLVEVIRRYTIRSVAIPPLGSGLGGLNWQQVKSRIEAAVEPLTDVQVIIYEPKGAPKTEKMEHSREVPKMTAGRAALVELMHRYLNGLLDPMVTLLELHKLMYFMQEAGEPLRLKYQKAIYGPYAENLRHVLHAIEGHLVAGYADGGDAPDKQLKLVPGAIEDATAFLKQHAETRARFDKVAELVEGFESPFGLELLSTVHWVIKKENLRTLFDVEKHAYAWSDRKRQFTPRQIAIAVDVLARKGWIDGIEVQGNA
;
A
#
# COMPACT_ATOMS: atom_id res chain seq x y z
N MET A 1 -10.05 -28.73 11.79
CA MET A 1 -8.72 -28.17 12.18
C MET A 1 -8.60 -26.78 11.56
N ILE A 2 -8.24 -25.76 12.34
CA ILE A 2 -8.08 -24.38 11.84
C ILE A 2 -6.59 -24.09 11.61
N GLU A 3 -6.24 -23.67 10.40
CA GLU A 3 -4.90 -23.25 10.01
C GLU A 3 -4.91 -21.76 9.64
N TYR A 4 -3.88 -21.01 10.03
CA TYR A 4 -3.76 -19.59 9.68
C TYR A 4 -2.70 -19.41 8.59
N LYS A 5 -3.08 -18.79 7.47
CA LYS A 5 -2.15 -18.46 6.38
C LYS A 5 -2.12 -16.98 6.09
N SER A 6 -1.04 -16.56 5.41
CA SER A 6 -0.94 -15.24 4.80
C SER A 6 -0.51 -15.42 3.34
N GLY A 7 -0.81 -14.44 2.50
CA GLY A 7 -0.46 -14.48 1.08
C GLY A 7 -1.70 -14.44 0.18
N ASP A 8 -1.60 -15.10 -0.97
CA ASP A 8 -2.62 -15.07 -2.02
C ASP A 8 -3.55 -16.28 -1.89
N ILE A 9 -4.83 -16.02 -1.56
CA ILE A 9 -5.86 -17.07 -1.42
C ILE A 9 -6.14 -17.80 -2.74
N LEU A 10 -5.88 -17.15 -3.89
CA LEU A 10 -6.13 -17.75 -5.20
C LEU A 10 -5.17 -18.92 -5.50
N LYS A 11 -4.08 -19.04 -4.73
CA LYS A 11 -3.12 -20.14 -4.83
C LYS A 11 -3.42 -21.29 -3.86
N ASP A 12 -4.41 -21.14 -2.98
CA ASP A 12 -4.75 -22.19 -2.02
C ASP A 12 -5.31 -23.42 -2.73
N GLN A 13 -5.00 -24.59 -2.19
CA GLN A 13 -5.39 -25.90 -2.76
C GLN A 13 -6.64 -26.47 -2.08
N SER A 14 -7.38 -25.65 -1.32
CA SER A 14 -8.66 -26.02 -0.73
C SER A 14 -9.71 -26.34 -1.79
N GLU A 15 -10.59 -27.30 -1.49
CA GLU A 15 -11.74 -27.64 -2.33
C GLU A 15 -12.64 -26.43 -2.59
N ALA A 16 -12.78 -25.54 -1.59
CA ALA A 16 -13.50 -24.29 -1.73
C ALA A 16 -12.63 -23.09 -1.33
N ILE A 17 -12.75 -21.99 -2.08
CA ILE A 17 -12.18 -20.70 -1.70
C ILE A 17 -13.27 -19.63 -1.60
N VAL A 18 -13.23 -18.83 -0.54
CA VAL A 18 -14.24 -17.80 -0.29
C VAL A 18 -13.82 -16.47 -0.93
N ASN A 19 -14.73 -15.87 -1.70
CA ASN A 19 -14.58 -14.56 -2.29
C ASN A 19 -15.48 -13.54 -1.56
N THR A 20 -14.94 -12.40 -1.12
CA THR A 20 -15.79 -11.34 -0.52
C THR A 20 -16.38 -10.44 -1.60
N VAL A 21 -17.71 -10.35 -1.65
CA VAL A 21 -18.44 -9.62 -2.71
C VAL A 21 -19.43 -8.61 -2.15
N ASN A 22 -19.96 -7.75 -3.03
CA ASN A 22 -21.17 -6.98 -2.75
C ASN A 22 -22.42 -7.65 -3.34
N CYS A 23 -23.59 -7.03 -3.22
CA CYS A 23 -24.84 -7.58 -3.76
C CYS A 23 -25.24 -6.97 -5.12
N VAL A 24 -24.46 -6.02 -5.66
CA VAL A 24 -24.81 -5.27 -6.89
C VAL A 24 -23.98 -5.67 -8.11
N GLY A 25 -23.31 -6.83 -8.07
CA GLY A 25 -22.68 -7.42 -9.25
C GLY A 25 -21.36 -6.78 -9.68
N VAL A 26 -20.67 -6.05 -8.80
CA VAL A 26 -19.41 -5.35 -9.13
C VAL A 26 -18.21 -5.99 -8.44
N MET A 27 -17.20 -6.40 -9.20
CA MET A 27 -15.90 -6.86 -8.66
C MET A 27 -14.77 -5.94 -9.16
N GLY A 28 -14.65 -4.75 -8.57
CA GLY A 28 -13.81 -3.67 -9.10
C GLY A 28 -12.51 -3.35 -8.34
N ARG A 29 -12.36 -3.83 -7.09
CA ARG A 29 -11.17 -3.57 -6.25
C ARG A 29 -10.91 -4.72 -5.28
N GLY A 30 -9.71 -4.76 -4.70
CA GLY A 30 -9.33 -5.71 -3.66
C GLY A 30 -9.42 -7.16 -4.13
N ILE A 31 -9.71 -8.06 -3.19
CA ILE A 31 -9.77 -9.51 -3.46
C ILE A 31 -10.82 -9.87 -4.53
N ALA A 32 -11.97 -9.19 -4.56
CA ALA A 32 -13.01 -9.43 -5.56
C ALA A 32 -12.51 -9.22 -6.99
N LEU A 33 -11.69 -8.19 -7.23
CA LEU A 33 -11.10 -7.95 -8.55
C LEU A 33 -10.14 -9.07 -8.94
N GLN A 34 -9.36 -9.60 -7.99
CA GLN A 34 -8.46 -10.72 -8.23
C GLN A 34 -9.25 -11.98 -8.62
N PHE A 35 -10.35 -12.28 -7.91
CA PHE A 35 -11.28 -13.37 -8.26
C PHE A 35 -11.92 -13.18 -9.63
N LYS A 36 -12.31 -11.95 -9.99
CA LYS A 36 -12.85 -11.66 -11.34
C LYS A 36 -11.85 -11.98 -12.44
N ASN A 37 -10.58 -11.65 -12.23
CA ASN A 37 -9.53 -11.88 -13.21
C ASN A 37 -9.15 -13.37 -13.30
N ALA A 38 -9.09 -14.07 -12.15
CA ALA A 38 -8.73 -15.48 -12.09
C ALA A 38 -9.88 -16.41 -12.54
N PHE A 39 -11.13 -16.03 -12.26
CA PHE A 39 -12.33 -16.84 -12.53
C PHE A 39 -13.41 -16.01 -13.23
N PRO A 40 -13.23 -15.67 -14.52
CA PRO A 40 -14.16 -14.81 -15.25
C PRO A 40 -15.57 -15.40 -15.38
N GLU A 41 -15.71 -16.72 -15.48
CA GLU A 41 -17.01 -17.38 -15.55
C GLU A 41 -17.78 -17.33 -14.22
N ASN A 42 -17.08 -17.46 -13.08
CA ASN A 42 -17.65 -17.17 -11.76
C ASN A 42 -18.20 -15.74 -11.70
N PHE A 43 -17.44 -14.75 -12.20
CA PHE A 43 -17.90 -13.37 -12.20
C PHE A 43 -19.17 -13.18 -13.06
N LYS A 44 -19.24 -13.77 -14.26
CA LYS A 44 -20.43 -13.71 -15.12
C LYS A 44 -21.65 -14.29 -14.41
N ALA A 45 -21.51 -15.48 -13.81
CA ALA A 45 -22.58 -16.14 -13.08
C ALA A 45 -23.03 -15.33 -11.84
N TYR A 46 -22.07 -14.82 -11.07
CA TYR A 46 -22.32 -13.95 -9.92
C TYR A 46 -23.06 -12.66 -10.32
N ALA A 47 -22.62 -11.97 -11.39
CA ALA A 47 -23.24 -10.73 -11.84
C ALA A 47 -24.69 -10.96 -12.30
N LEU A 48 -24.97 -12.08 -12.96
CA LEU A 48 -26.34 -12.48 -13.29
C LEU A 48 -27.17 -12.79 -12.04
N ALA A 49 -26.60 -13.50 -11.06
CA ALA A 49 -27.27 -13.79 -9.79
C ALA A 49 -27.60 -12.52 -9.00
N CYS A 50 -26.72 -11.51 -9.02
CA CYS A 50 -26.99 -10.19 -8.43
C CYS A 50 -28.15 -9.47 -9.13
N LYS A 51 -28.24 -9.51 -10.46
CA LYS A 51 -29.37 -8.93 -11.22
C LYS A 51 -30.71 -9.62 -10.91
N GLN A 52 -30.68 -10.84 -10.38
CA GLN A 52 -31.85 -11.63 -9.99
C GLN A 52 -32.10 -11.58 -8.46
N ASP A 53 -31.43 -10.68 -7.73
CA ASP A 53 -31.52 -10.55 -6.26
C ASP A 53 -31.24 -11.85 -5.48
N LYS A 54 -30.51 -12.79 -6.10
CA LYS A 54 -30.13 -14.07 -5.49
C LYS A 54 -28.93 -13.95 -4.55
N VAL A 55 -28.24 -12.80 -4.58
CA VAL A 55 -27.07 -12.51 -3.74
C VAL A 55 -27.45 -11.44 -2.73
N GLN A 56 -27.54 -11.82 -1.45
CA GLN A 56 -27.92 -10.93 -0.35
C GLN A 56 -27.07 -11.27 0.89
N PRO A 57 -26.91 -10.36 1.86
CA PRO A 57 -26.26 -10.70 3.12
C PRO A 57 -26.94 -11.90 3.79
N GLY A 58 -26.15 -12.84 4.30
CA GLY A 58 -26.68 -14.13 4.77
C GLY A 58 -27.09 -15.10 3.67
N ARG A 59 -26.72 -14.87 2.40
CA ARG A 59 -26.99 -15.80 1.30
C ARG A 59 -25.77 -15.92 0.39
N MET A 60 -25.03 -17.02 0.55
CA MET A 60 -23.86 -17.31 -0.26
C MET A 60 -24.27 -17.60 -1.71
N PHE A 61 -23.44 -17.16 -2.66
CA PHE A 61 -23.53 -17.60 -4.06
C PHE A 61 -22.36 -18.54 -4.37
N VAL A 62 -22.66 -19.82 -4.55
CA VAL A 62 -21.66 -20.86 -4.82
C VAL A 62 -21.56 -21.06 -6.33
N TYR A 63 -20.34 -21.04 -6.84
CA TYR A 63 -20.02 -21.36 -8.22
C TYR A 63 -19.13 -22.61 -8.25
N GLU A 64 -19.53 -23.62 -9.01
CA GLU A 64 -18.72 -24.81 -9.26
C GLU A 64 -17.80 -24.56 -10.46
N THR A 65 -16.50 -24.77 -10.28
CA THR A 65 -15.50 -24.41 -11.29
C THR A 65 -15.41 -25.42 -12.43
N GLY A 66 -15.87 -26.66 -12.21
CA GLY A 66 -15.72 -27.78 -13.13
C GLY A 66 -14.27 -28.24 -13.33
N GLN A 67 -13.34 -27.79 -12.49
CA GLN A 67 -11.92 -28.12 -12.61
C GLN A 67 -11.61 -29.50 -11.98
N LEU A 68 -10.67 -30.22 -12.59
CA LEU A 68 -10.17 -31.50 -12.07
C LEU A 68 -9.30 -31.33 -10.82
N ILE A 69 -8.70 -30.15 -10.66
CA ILE A 69 -7.90 -29.77 -9.49
C ILE A 69 -8.64 -28.68 -8.69
N PRO A 70 -8.37 -28.54 -7.39
CA PRO A 70 -8.91 -27.46 -6.58
C PRO A 70 -8.56 -26.06 -7.14
N PRO A 71 -9.39 -25.03 -6.87
CA PRO A 71 -10.64 -25.12 -6.12
C PRO A 71 -11.80 -25.65 -6.98
N ARG A 72 -12.60 -26.56 -6.42
CA ARG A 72 -13.85 -27.05 -7.04
C ARG A 72 -14.99 -26.05 -6.87
N TYR A 73 -14.97 -25.28 -5.79
CA TYR A 73 -16.00 -24.29 -5.48
C TYR A 73 -15.42 -22.90 -5.21
N ILE A 74 -16.10 -21.88 -5.72
CA ILE A 74 -15.92 -20.49 -5.31
C ILE A 74 -17.16 -20.07 -4.55
N ILE A 75 -16.99 -19.72 -3.27
CA ILE A 75 -18.10 -19.28 -2.42
C ILE A 75 -18.06 -17.76 -2.34
N ASN A 76 -18.97 -17.10 -3.07
CA ASN A 76 -19.09 -15.66 -3.06
C ASN A 76 -19.90 -15.23 -1.82
N PHE A 77 -19.19 -14.67 -0.84
CA PHE A 77 -19.67 -14.23 0.46
C PHE A 77 -20.04 -12.74 0.42
N PRO A 78 -21.33 -12.37 0.53
CA PRO A 78 -21.74 -10.97 0.47
C PRO A 78 -21.40 -10.25 1.78
N THR A 79 -20.35 -9.43 1.75
CA THR A 79 -19.89 -8.64 2.90
C THR A 79 -20.38 -7.19 2.85
N LYS A 80 -21.01 -6.79 1.73
CA LYS A 80 -21.54 -5.45 1.50
C LYS A 80 -22.83 -5.52 0.68
N ARG A 81 -23.76 -4.60 0.93
CA ARG A 81 -24.94 -4.43 0.06
C ARG A 81 -24.55 -3.73 -1.24
N HIS A 82 -23.86 -2.59 -1.13
CA HIS A 82 -23.32 -1.83 -2.25
C HIS A 82 -21.81 -1.64 -2.11
N TRP A 83 -21.06 -1.61 -3.22
CA TRP A 83 -19.60 -1.52 -3.20
C TRP A 83 -19.06 -0.22 -2.55
N ARG A 84 -19.81 0.89 -2.65
CA ARG A 84 -19.53 2.17 -1.98
C ARG A 84 -19.73 2.14 -0.46
N GLY A 85 -20.46 1.15 0.07
CA GLY A 85 -20.78 1.05 1.49
C GLY A 85 -19.68 0.39 2.33
N LYS A 86 -19.78 0.53 3.66
CA LYS A 86 -18.99 -0.23 4.63
C LYS A 86 -19.61 -1.62 4.86
N SER A 87 -18.80 -2.56 5.33
CA SER A 87 -19.29 -3.85 5.81
C SER A 87 -19.92 -3.70 7.20
N ARG A 88 -20.85 -4.59 7.54
CA ARG A 88 -21.53 -4.59 8.85
C ARG A 88 -21.29 -5.93 9.53
N MET A 89 -21.01 -5.92 10.84
CA MET A 89 -20.75 -7.16 11.58
C MET A 89 -21.93 -8.14 11.52
N GLY A 90 -23.18 -7.65 11.59
CA GLY A 90 -24.37 -8.50 11.43
C GLY A 90 -24.49 -9.19 10.06
N ASP A 91 -24.01 -8.54 8.98
CA ASP A 91 -23.95 -9.16 7.65
C ASP A 91 -22.88 -10.28 7.61
N ILE A 92 -21.78 -10.13 8.38
CA ILE A 92 -20.74 -11.18 8.53
C ILE A 92 -21.26 -12.36 9.35
N GLU A 93 -21.90 -12.12 10.49
CA GLU A 93 -22.46 -13.16 11.35
C GLU A 93 -23.50 -14.01 10.61
N SER A 94 -24.44 -13.36 9.93
CA SER A 94 -25.44 -14.07 9.11
C SER A 94 -24.78 -14.84 7.97
N GLY A 95 -23.82 -14.24 7.28
CA GLY A 95 -23.08 -14.91 6.22
C GLY A 95 -22.27 -16.12 6.69
N LEU A 96 -21.70 -16.08 7.91
CA LEU A 96 -20.94 -17.20 8.48
C LEU A 96 -21.83 -18.40 8.80
N ARG A 97 -23.05 -18.18 9.31
CA ARG A 97 -24.03 -19.26 9.50
C ARG A 97 -24.34 -19.94 8.18
N SER A 98 -24.60 -19.15 7.13
CA SER A 98 -24.88 -19.67 5.79
C SER A 98 -23.67 -20.34 5.14
N LEU A 99 -22.45 -19.87 5.43
CA LEU A 99 -21.22 -20.50 4.97
C LEU A 99 -21.08 -21.92 5.53
N VAL A 100 -21.34 -22.11 6.83
CA VAL A 100 -21.31 -23.42 7.49
C VAL A 100 -22.36 -24.36 6.87
N GLU A 101 -23.57 -23.87 6.61
CA GLU A 101 -24.61 -24.64 5.93
C GLU A 101 -24.19 -25.05 4.51
N VAL A 102 -23.55 -24.15 3.77
CA VAL A 102 -22.99 -24.45 2.44
C VAL A 102 -21.90 -25.51 2.52
N ILE A 103 -20.95 -25.38 3.44
CA ILE A 103 -19.87 -26.35 3.63
C ILE A 103 -20.43 -27.74 3.85
N ARG A 104 -21.43 -27.87 4.73
CA ARG A 104 -22.11 -29.15 4.99
C ARG A 104 -22.88 -29.66 3.79
N ARG A 105 -23.67 -28.80 3.14
CA ARG A 105 -24.52 -29.16 1.99
C ARG A 105 -23.71 -29.68 0.80
N TYR A 106 -22.57 -29.06 0.52
CA TYR A 106 -21.68 -29.44 -0.57
C TYR A 106 -20.60 -30.44 -0.14
N THR A 107 -20.65 -30.93 1.11
CA THR A 107 -19.67 -31.88 1.66
C THR A 107 -18.21 -31.45 1.47
N ILE A 108 -17.95 -30.15 1.61
CA ILE A 108 -16.63 -29.55 1.40
C ILE A 108 -15.70 -29.98 2.53
N ARG A 109 -14.54 -30.56 2.18
CA ARG A 109 -13.53 -31.07 3.11
C ARG A 109 -12.43 -30.05 3.44
N SER A 110 -12.20 -29.08 2.57
CA SER A 110 -11.26 -27.98 2.84
C SER A 110 -11.76 -26.65 2.30
N VAL A 111 -11.63 -25.59 3.10
CA VAL A 111 -12.09 -24.25 2.75
C VAL A 111 -11.09 -23.16 3.17
N ALA A 112 -10.76 -22.26 2.24
CA ALA A 112 -9.98 -21.07 2.53
C ALA A 112 -10.89 -19.84 2.70
N ILE A 113 -10.73 -19.10 3.80
CA ILE A 113 -11.57 -17.96 4.19
C ILE A 113 -10.68 -16.70 4.31
N PRO A 114 -10.93 -15.63 3.54
CA PRO A 114 -10.19 -14.38 3.63
C PRO A 114 -10.71 -13.47 4.77
N PRO A 115 -10.06 -12.32 5.01
CA PRO A 115 -10.51 -11.36 6.03
C PRO A 115 -11.85 -10.70 5.68
N LEU A 116 -12.94 -11.28 6.18
CA LEU A 116 -14.31 -10.92 5.80
C LEU A 116 -14.67 -9.48 6.22
N GLY A 117 -14.65 -8.55 5.26
CA GLY A 117 -15.05 -7.16 5.50
C GLY A 117 -14.04 -6.30 6.28
N SER A 118 -12.84 -6.81 6.60
CA SER A 118 -11.85 -6.07 7.42
C SER A 118 -10.93 -5.13 6.63
N GLY A 119 -10.78 -5.30 5.32
CA GLY A 119 -10.03 -4.38 4.45
C GLY A 119 -10.87 -3.17 4.02
N LEU A 120 -11.27 -3.13 2.74
CA LEU A 120 -12.12 -2.07 2.18
C LEU A 120 -13.51 -1.98 2.86
N GLY A 121 -13.90 -2.97 3.68
CA GLY A 121 -15.12 -2.96 4.47
C GLY A 121 -15.02 -2.23 5.80
N GLY A 122 -13.80 -2.03 6.32
CA GLY A 122 -13.50 -1.26 7.52
C GLY A 122 -13.84 -1.94 8.86
N LEU A 123 -14.12 -3.25 8.88
CA LEU A 123 -14.35 -3.97 10.14
C LEU A 123 -13.03 -4.29 10.86
N ASN A 124 -13.05 -4.27 12.19
CA ASN A 124 -11.90 -4.69 12.98
C ASN A 124 -11.61 -6.19 12.77
N TRP A 125 -10.39 -6.54 12.34
CA TRP A 125 -10.04 -7.92 12.04
C TRP A 125 -10.17 -8.86 13.24
N GLN A 126 -9.74 -8.45 14.44
CA GLN A 126 -9.80 -9.34 15.60
C GLN A 126 -11.24 -9.71 15.96
N GLN A 127 -12.18 -8.77 15.82
CA GLN A 127 -13.60 -9.05 16.00
C GLN A 127 -14.13 -10.00 14.91
N VAL A 128 -13.75 -9.80 13.65
CA VAL A 128 -14.16 -10.69 12.55
C VAL A 128 -13.57 -12.08 12.72
N LYS A 129 -12.28 -12.19 13.05
CA LYS A 129 -11.55 -13.44 13.29
C LYS A 129 -12.24 -14.29 14.36
N SER A 130 -12.52 -13.71 15.53
CA SER A 130 -13.24 -14.40 16.61
C SER A 130 -14.59 -14.97 16.16
N ARG A 131 -15.28 -14.29 15.24
CA ARG A 131 -16.56 -14.77 14.71
C ARG A 131 -16.40 -15.87 13.68
N ILE A 132 -15.36 -15.80 12.84
CA ILE A 132 -15.02 -16.89 11.92
C ILE A 132 -14.69 -18.14 12.73
N GLU A 133 -13.79 -18.04 13.72
CA GLU A 133 -13.39 -19.15 14.59
C GLU A 133 -14.60 -19.81 15.26
N ALA A 134 -15.46 -19.02 15.92
CA ALA A 134 -16.66 -19.53 16.57
C ALA A 134 -17.65 -20.20 15.59
N ALA A 135 -17.75 -19.69 14.35
CA ALA A 135 -18.65 -20.27 13.36
C ALA A 135 -18.15 -21.62 12.81
N VAL A 136 -16.83 -21.76 12.64
CA VAL A 136 -16.23 -22.95 12.02
C VAL A 136 -15.77 -24.00 13.05
N GLU A 137 -15.70 -23.67 14.33
CA GLU A 137 -15.38 -24.61 15.42
C GLU A 137 -16.19 -25.93 15.35
N PRO A 138 -17.51 -25.93 15.05
CA PRO A 138 -18.28 -27.17 14.95
C PRO A 138 -17.96 -28.04 13.71
N LEU A 139 -17.08 -27.59 12.80
CA LEU A 139 -16.68 -28.31 11.59
C LEU A 139 -15.40 -29.13 11.86
N THR A 140 -15.56 -30.22 12.60
CA THR A 140 -14.43 -31.06 13.04
C THR A 140 -13.79 -31.86 11.90
N ASP A 141 -14.55 -32.16 10.84
CA ASP A 141 -14.16 -32.96 9.68
C ASP A 141 -13.77 -32.13 8.44
N VAL A 142 -13.55 -30.82 8.63
CA VAL A 142 -13.17 -29.86 7.59
C VAL A 142 -11.83 -29.21 7.95
N GLN A 143 -10.93 -29.13 6.98
CA GLN A 143 -9.73 -28.29 7.07
C GLN A 143 -10.11 -26.84 6.75
N VAL A 144 -10.02 -25.96 7.73
CA VAL A 144 -10.37 -24.55 7.56
C VAL A 144 -9.08 -23.74 7.56
N ILE A 145 -8.83 -23.04 6.46
CA ILE A 145 -7.67 -22.16 6.33
C ILE A 145 -8.15 -20.71 6.39
N ILE A 146 -7.79 -20.01 7.46
CA ILE A 146 -8.09 -18.59 7.64
C ILE A 146 -6.92 -17.77 7.12
N TYR A 147 -7.16 -17.01 6.06
CA TYR A 147 -6.21 -16.03 5.55
C TYR A 147 -6.33 -14.75 6.38
N GLU A 148 -5.22 -14.34 6.98
CA GLU A 148 -5.19 -13.12 7.79
C GLU A 148 -4.92 -11.89 6.94
N PRO A 149 -5.49 -10.72 7.29
CA PRO A 149 -5.18 -9.49 6.60
C PRO A 149 -3.71 -9.19 6.84
N LYS A 150 -3.05 -8.79 5.78
CA LYS A 150 -1.67 -8.39 5.83
C LYS A 150 -1.57 -7.20 6.80
N GLY A 151 -0.83 -7.38 7.90
CA GLY A 151 -0.70 -6.41 9.00
C GLY A 151 -1.58 -6.61 10.25
N ALA A 152 -2.35 -7.71 10.40
CA ALA A 152 -2.87 -8.10 11.70
C ALA A 152 -1.74 -8.66 12.59
N PRO A 153 -1.66 -8.32 13.89
CA PRO A 153 -0.63 -8.86 14.77
C PRO A 153 -0.84 -10.37 14.89
N LYS A 154 0.00 -11.13 14.19
CA LYS A 154 0.22 -12.54 14.46
C LYS A 154 1.03 -12.63 15.74
N THR A 155 0.45 -13.23 16.76
CA THR A 155 1.22 -13.91 17.79
C THR A 155 2.24 -14.82 17.09
N GLU A 156 3.50 -14.42 17.23
CA GLU A 156 4.72 -15.22 17.07
C GLU A 156 4.62 -16.44 16.13
N LYS A 157 4.79 -16.19 14.83
CA LYS A 157 5.68 -16.95 13.95
C LYS A 157 5.71 -16.27 12.58
N MET A 158 6.67 -15.35 12.49
CA MET A 158 7.08 -14.67 11.28
C MET A 158 7.62 -15.68 10.27
N GLU A 159 6.92 -15.91 9.17
CA GLU A 159 7.58 -16.23 7.91
C GLU A 159 8.04 -14.91 7.27
N HIS A 160 9.07 -14.31 7.87
CA HIS A 160 9.89 -13.34 7.16
C HIS A 160 10.84 -14.10 6.23
N SER A 161 11.42 -13.37 5.27
CA SER A 161 12.68 -13.80 4.66
C SER A 161 13.58 -14.38 5.75
N ARG A 162 14.17 -15.56 5.51
CA ARG A 162 15.03 -16.28 6.48
C ARG A 162 16.25 -15.48 6.99
N GLU A 163 16.44 -14.25 6.53
CA GLU A 163 17.54 -13.38 6.90
C GLU A 163 17.05 -11.97 7.26
N VAL A 164 17.46 -11.51 8.44
CA VAL A 164 17.29 -10.11 8.88
C VAL A 164 18.17 -9.23 7.98
N PRO A 165 17.61 -8.22 7.29
CA PRO A 165 18.38 -7.36 6.42
C PRO A 165 19.39 -6.54 7.24
N LYS A 166 20.67 -6.60 6.87
CA LYS A 166 21.72 -5.78 7.49
C LYS A 166 21.40 -4.29 7.36
N MET A 167 21.60 -3.50 8.41
CA MET A 167 21.51 -2.04 8.29
C MET A 167 22.60 -1.53 7.33
N THR A 168 22.22 -0.62 6.44
CA THR A 168 23.14 0.08 5.52
C THR A 168 22.90 1.58 5.63
N ALA A 169 23.85 2.40 5.17
CA ALA A 169 23.72 3.86 5.18
C ALA A 169 22.40 4.33 4.52
N GLY A 170 22.07 3.81 3.35
CA GLY A 170 20.82 4.13 2.67
C GLY A 170 19.56 3.64 3.39
N ARG A 171 19.61 2.51 4.11
CA ARG A 171 18.48 2.01 4.91
C ARG A 171 18.28 2.84 6.18
N ALA A 172 19.38 3.22 6.84
CA ALA A 172 19.35 4.07 8.02
C ALA A 172 18.81 5.47 7.65
N ALA A 173 19.30 6.07 6.56
CA ALA A 173 18.78 7.33 6.05
C ALA A 173 17.30 7.25 5.68
N LEU A 174 16.85 6.15 5.07
CA LEU A 174 15.44 5.93 4.74
C LEU A 174 14.56 5.97 6.00
N VAL A 175 14.94 5.20 7.03
CA VAL A 175 14.18 5.12 8.29
C VAL A 175 14.14 6.48 9.00
N GLU A 176 15.29 7.15 9.10
CA GLU A 176 15.41 8.44 9.77
C GLU A 176 14.67 9.55 9.02
N LEU A 177 14.69 9.56 7.69
CA LEU A 177 13.91 10.53 6.90
C LEU A 177 12.41 10.31 7.08
N MET A 178 11.95 9.05 7.10
CA MET A 178 10.56 8.74 7.42
C MET A 178 10.20 9.19 8.84
N HIS A 179 11.06 8.94 9.82
CA HIS A 179 10.82 9.32 11.20
C HIS A 179 10.74 10.85 11.35
N ARG A 180 11.70 11.57 10.77
CA ARG A 180 11.74 13.04 10.77
C ARG A 180 10.52 13.64 10.08
N TYR A 181 10.10 13.07 8.95
CA TYR A 181 8.90 13.49 8.22
C TYR A 181 7.63 13.31 9.06
N LEU A 182 7.47 12.16 9.71
CA LEU A 182 6.34 11.89 10.61
C LEU A 182 6.31 12.84 11.82
N ASN A 183 7.48 13.22 12.35
CA ASN A 183 7.57 14.18 13.47
C ASN A 183 7.38 15.64 13.05
N GLY A 184 7.54 15.96 11.76
CA GLY A 184 7.39 17.32 11.22
C GLY A 184 5.94 17.70 10.88
N LEU A 185 5.01 16.73 10.91
CA LEU A 185 3.63 16.89 10.46
C LEU A 185 2.61 16.79 11.59
N LEU A 186 1.46 17.45 11.38
CA LEU A 186 0.23 17.18 12.14
C LEU A 186 -0.46 15.87 11.69
N ASP A 187 -0.09 15.34 10.51
CA ASP A 187 -0.60 14.09 9.95
C ASP A 187 0.34 12.92 10.30
N PRO A 188 -0.12 11.89 11.03
CA PRO A 188 0.72 10.79 11.50
C PRO A 188 1.03 9.73 10.43
N MET A 189 1.00 10.10 9.14
CA MET A 189 1.10 9.17 8.02
C MET A 189 2.15 9.61 7.00
N VAL A 190 2.91 8.65 6.48
CA VAL A 190 3.81 8.82 5.33
C VAL A 190 3.40 7.84 4.25
N THR A 191 3.28 8.29 3.00
CA THR A 191 2.98 7.41 1.87
C THR A 191 4.21 7.12 1.02
N LEU A 192 4.07 6.16 0.10
CA LEU A 192 5.10 5.82 -0.87
C LEU A 192 5.51 7.03 -1.72
N LEU A 193 4.60 7.97 -2.00
CA LEU A 193 4.92 9.21 -2.72
C LEU A 193 5.93 10.08 -1.99
N GLU A 194 5.74 10.30 -0.69
CA GLU A 194 6.66 11.10 0.12
C GLU A 194 8.01 10.39 0.19
N LEU A 195 8.01 9.08 0.42
CA LEU A 195 9.24 8.30 0.53
C LEU A 195 10.08 8.37 -0.75
N HIS A 196 9.46 8.30 -1.93
CA HIS A 196 10.18 8.48 -3.19
C HIS A 196 10.89 9.84 -3.28
N LYS A 197 10.26 10.91 -2.79
CA LYS A 197 10.81 12.27 -2.87
C LYS A 197 11.91 12.49 -1.83
N LEU A 198 11.75 11.94 -0.62
CA LEU A 198 12.79 11.94 0.41
C LEU A 198 14.03 11.19 -0.07
N MET A 199 13.85 9.99 -0.62
CA MET A 199 14.95 9.19 -1.17
C MET A 199 15.55 9.79 -2.44
N TYR A 200 14.78 10.60 -3.19
CA TYR A 200 15.29 11.37 -4.31
C TYR A 200 16.29 12.39 -3.80
N PHE A 201 15.88 13.24 -2.85
CA PHE A 201 16.77 14.24 -2.27
C PHE A 201 17.98 13.63 -1.56
N MET A 202 17.83 12.47 -0.90
CA MET A 202 18.98 11.77 -0.32
C MET A 202 20.04 11.38 -1.37
N GLN A 203 19.60 10.91 -2.54
CA GLN A 203 20.52 10.60 -3.64
C GLN A 203 21.13 11.88 -4.23
N GLU A 204 20.33 12.93 -4.38
CA GLU A 204 20.78 14.22 -4.90
C GLU A 204 21.74 14.94 -3.93
N ALA A 205 21.66 14.66 -2.63
CA ALA A 205 22.63 15.08 -1.62
C ALA A 205 23.97 14.32 -1.70
N GLY A 206 24.08 13.33 -2.59
CA GLY A 206 25.32 12.58 -2.85
C GLY A 206 25.42 11.25 -2.12
N GLU A 207 24.34 10.76 -1.49
CA GLU A 207 24.34 9.40 -0.95
C GLU A 207 24.39 8.43 -2.13
N PRO A 208 25.26 7.40 -2.13
CA PRO A 208 25.47 6.48 -3.25
C PRO A 208 24.34 5.46 -3.41
N LEU A 209 23.10 5.95 -3.33
CA LEU A 209 21.90 5.23 -3.67
C LEU A 209 21.95 4.95 -5.17
N ARG A 210 21.73 3.70 -5.56
CA ARG A 210 21.70 3.29 -6.98
C ARG A 210 20.27 3.39 -7.53
N LEU A 211 19.49 4.39 -7.10
CA LEU A 211 18.10 4.55 -7.50
C LEU A 211 18.03 5.21 -8.88
N LYS A 212 17.24 4.62 -9.77
CA LYS A 212 17.10 5.04 -11.15
C LYS A 212 15.87 5.93 -11.28
N TYR A 213 16.02 7.22 -11.00
CA TYR A 213 14.91 8.16 -11.07
C TYR A 213 14.54 8.51 -12.51
N GLN A 214 13.23 8.60 -12.73
CA GLN A 214 12.61 9.08 -13.96
C GLN A 214 11.47 10.06 -13.65
N LYS A 215 11.07 10.80 -14.69
CA LYS A 215 9.90 11.68 -14.68
C LYS A 215 8.61 10.85 -14.55
N ALA A 216 7.78 11.10 -13.53
CA ALA A 216 6.49 10.44 -13.35
C ALA A 216 5.37 11.40 -12.90
N ILE A 217 4.13 10.91 -12.74
CA ILE A 217 2.94 11.74 -12.48
C ILE A 217 3.12 12.68 -11.29
N TYR A 218 3.66 12.17 -10.18
CA TYR A 218 3.79 12.87 -8.90
C TYR A 218 5.21 13.39 -8.62
N GLY A 219 6.01 13.60 -9.67
CA GLY A 219 7.41 14.01 -9.53
C GLY A 219 8.40 12.88 -9.84
N PRO A 220 9.67 13.01 -9.43
CA PRO A 220 10.69 11.99 -9.60
C PRO A 220 10.28 10.66 -8.96
N TYR A 221 10.40 9.57 -9.72
CA TYR A 221 10.05 8.22 -9.27
C TYR A 221 11.17 7.24 -9.63
N ALA A 222 11.51 6.34 -8.72
CA ALA A 222 12.53 5.32 -8.95
C ALA A 222 11.93 3.92 -8.80
N GLU A 223 11.71 3.26 -9.92
CA GLU A 223 11.10 1.93 -9.97
C GLU A 223 11.85 0.92 -9.08
N ASN A 224 13.17 0.97 -9.05
CA ASN A 224 13.99 0.04 -8.29
C ASN A 224 14.00 0.27 -6.77
N LEU A 225 13.34 1.32 -6.25
CA LEU A 225 13.10 1.48 -4.81
C LEU A 225 12.25 0.32 -4.26
N ARG A 226 11.39 -0.29 -5.09
CA ARG A 226 10.59 -1.47 -4.72
C ARG A 226 11.42 -2.61 -4.16
N HIS A 227 12.62 -2.82 -4.70
CA HIS A 227 13.50 -3.91 -4.26
C HIS A 227 14.05 -3.64 -2.86
N VAL A 228 14.34 -2.37 -2.55
CA VAL A 228 14.74 -1.96 -1.21
C VAL A 228 13.58 -2.23 -0.26
N LEU A 229 12.39 -1.70 -0.56
CA LEU A 229 11.21 -1.82 0.30
C LEU A 229 10.79 -3.27 0.54
N HIS A 230 10.82 -4.13 -0.49
CA HIS A 230 10.60 -5.57 -0.32
C HIS A 230 11.64 -6.23 0.61
N ALA A 231 12.91 -5.83 0.52
CA ALA A 231 13.98 -6.41 1.32
C ALA A 231 13.95 -5.96 2.80
N ILE A 232 13.32 -4.83 3.11
CA ILE A 232 13.24 -4.28 4.48
C ILE A 232 11.83 -4.36 5.08
N GLU A 233 10.87 -4.90 4.33
CA GLU A 233 9.50 -5.10 4.78
C GLU A 233 9.45 -6.02 6.02
N GLY A 234 8.71 -5.59 7.03
CA GLY A 234 8.56 -6.27 8.31
C GLY A 234 9.75 -6.17 9.25
N HIS A 235 10.86 -5.58 8.80
CA HIS A 235 12.07 -5.41 9.62
C HIS A 235 12.35 -3.94 9.94
N LEU A 236 12.28 -3.06 8.93
CA LEU A 236 12.50 -1.62 9.12
C LEU A 236 11.25 -0.80 8.76
N VAL A 237 10.55 -1.20 7.71
CA VAL A 237 9.28 -0.60 7.27
C VAL A 237 8.20 -1.66 7.16
N ALA A 238 6.95 -1.26 7.22
CA ALA A 238 5.80 -2.13 7.00
C ALA A 238 4.73 -1.44 6.16
N GLY A 239 3.95 -2.22 5.43
CA GLY A 239 2.85 -1.76 4.57
C GLY A 239 3.20 -1.75 3.09
N TYR A 240 4.45 -2.05 2.71
CA TYR A 240 4.83 -2.08 1.30
C TYR A 240 4.35 -3.35 0.58
N ALA A 241 4.33 -4.52 1.23
CA ALA A 241 3.95 -5.80 0.61
C ALA A 241 2.50 -5.85 0.08
N ASP A 242 1.68 -4.84 0.39
CA ASP A 242 0.23 -4.84 0.18
C ASP A 242 -0.13 -3.88 -0.95
N GLY A 243 -0.31 -4.36 -2.18
CA GLY A 243 -0.82 -3.53 -3.28
C GLY A 243 0.23 -2.84 -4.15
N GLY A 244 1.47 -3.34 -4.20
CA GLY A 244 2.49 -2.93 -5.19
C GLY A 244 2.89 -1.46 -5.10
N ASP A 245 3.00 -0.78 -6.24
CA ASP A 245 3.47 0.61 -6.31
C ASP A 245 2.34 1.65 -6.29
N ALA A 246 1.24 1.36 -5.57
CA ALA A 246 0.19 2.34 -5.35
C ALA A 246 0.76 3.60 -4.65
N PRO A 247 0.56 4.81 -5.21
CA PRO A 247 1.23 6.02 -4.74
C PRO A 247 0.80 6.44 -3.33
N ASP A 248 -0.50 6.37 -3.04
CA ASP A 248 -1.14 6.76 -1.77
C ASP A 248 -0.97 5.71 -0.65
N LYS A 249 -0.15 4.68 -0.90
CA LYS A 249 0.11 3.63 0.06
C LYS A 249 0.82 4.16 1.29
N GLN A 250 0.20 3.97 2.45
CA GLN A 250 0.80 4.30 3.74
C GLN A 250 1.89 3.30 4.12
N LEU A 251 2.99 3.83 4.63
CA LEU A 251 4.12 3.08 5.15
C LEU A 251 4.26 3.39 6.64
N LYS A 252 4.73 2.40 7.41
CA LYS A 252 4.98 2.52 8.85
C LYS A 252 6.40 2.09 9.16
N LEU A 253 6.99 2.70 10.18
CA LEU A 253 8.24 2.22 10.73
C LEU A 253 7.96 1.06 11.69
N VAL A 254 8.81 0.04 11.64
CA VAL A 254 8.76 -1.10 12.57
C VAL A 254 9.37 -0.67 13.90
N PRO A 255 8.81 -1.07 15.07
CA PRO A 255 9.42 -0.77 16.37
C PRO A 255 10.88 -1.23 16.45
N GLY A 256 11.77 -0.40 17.00
CA GLY A 256 13.21 -0.68 17.07
C GLY A 256 14.01 -0.21 15.84
N ALA A 257 13.36 -0.01 14.68
CA ALA A 257 14.05 0.38 13.47
C ALA A 257 14.68 1.77 13.56
N ILE A 258 14.03 2.69 14.29
CA ILE A 258 14.53 4.06 14.50
C ILE A 258 15.79 4.00 15.34
N GLU A 259 15.76 3.29 16.47
CA GLU A 259 16.90 3.15 17.38
C GLU A 259 18.11 2.55 16.66
N ASP A 260 17.89 1.51 15.85
CA ASP A 260 18.92 0.87 15.03
C ASP A 260 19.49 1.82 13.98
N ALA A 261 18.63 2.58 13.30
CA ALA A 261 19.04 3.56 12.29
C ALA A 261 19.81 4.73 12.91
N THR A 262 19.36 5.25 14.05
CA THR A 262 20.03 6.31 14.80
C THR A 262 21.42 5.84 15.26
N ALA A 263 21.51 4.63 15.83
CA ALA A 263 22.77 4.06 16.28
C ALA A 263 23.75 3.88 15.12
N PHE A 264 23.24 3.43 13.96
CA PHE A 264 24.03 3.32 12.74
C PHE A 264 24.54 4.70 12.28
N LEU A 265 23.66 5.69 12.08
CA LEU A 265 24.06 7.01 11.57
C LEU A 265 25.06 7.75 12.46
N LYS A 266 25.09 7.49 13.79
CA LYS A 266 26.12 8.03 14.69
C LYS A 266 27.55 7.68 14.24
N GLN A 267 27.73 6.54 13.59
CA GLN A 267 29.04 6.08 13.08
C GLN A 267 29.30 6.46 11.62
N HIS A 268 28.31 7.07 10.94
CA HIS A 268 28.37 7.39 9.51
C HIS A 268 28.16 8.90 9.26
N ALA A 269 29.17 9.70 9.61
CA ALA A 269 29.11 11.16 9.60
C ALA A 269 28.70 11.77 8.24
N GLU A 270 29.19 11.23 7.12
CA GLU A 270 28.81 11.73 5.79
C GLU A 270 27.33 11.53 5.48
N THR A 271 26.82 10.31 5.69
CA THR A 271 25.40 10.00 5.48
C THR A 271 24.53 10.83 6.42
N ARG A 272 24.97 11.05 7.67
CA ARG A 272 24.29 11.94 8.61
C ARG A 272 24.24 13.38 8.11
N ALA A 273 25.35 13.94 7.61
CA ALA A 273 25.37 15.29 7.05
C ALA A 273 24.45 15.43 5.81
N ARG A 274 24.39 14.39 4.96
CA ARG A 274 23.45 14.35 3.82
C ARG A 274 21.99 14.26 4.30
N PHE A 275 21.72 13.44 5.30
CA PHE A 275 20.42 13.36 5.96
C PHE A 275 20.00 14.72 6.53
N ASP A 276 20.87 15.39 7.29
CA ASP A 276 20.60 16.71 7.88
C ASP A 276 20.30 17.74 6.79
N LYS A 277 21.07 17.73 5.68
CA LYS A 277 20.80 18.59 4.50
C LYS A 277 19.41 18.35 3.90
N VAL A 278 18.96 17.09 3.80
CA VAL A 278 17.61 16.74 3.31
C VAL A 278 16.54 17.16 4.31
N ALA A 279 16.74 16.88 5.60
CA ALA A 279 15.82 17.22 6.67
C ALA A 279 15.60 18.74 6.75
N GLU A 280 16.67 19.52 6.63
CA GLU A 280 16.59 20.97 6.49
C GLU A 280 15.82 21.33 5.23
N LEU A 281 16.15 20.77 4.06
CA LEU A 281 15.48 21.13 2.80
C LEU A 281 13.95 21.02 2.88
N VAL A 282 13.45 19.91 3.42
CA VAL A 282 12.02 19.61 3.41
C VAL A 282 11.23 20.34 4.50
N GLU A 283 11.91 21.06 5.39
CA GLU A 283 11.27 21.88 6.42
C GLU A 283 10.43 22.99 5.78
N GLY A 284 9.13 23.03 6.11
CA GLY A 284 8.11 23.88 5.49
C GLY A 284 7.48 23.31 4.20
N PHE A 285 7.91 22.14 3.74
CA PHE A 285 7.38 21.43 2.57
C PHE A 285 6.88 20.03 2.92
N GLU A 286 6.64 19.72 4.19
CA GLU A 286 6.34 18.40 4.72
C GLU A 286 4.95 17.88 4.32
N SER A 287 4.23 18.51 3.39
CA SER A 287 2.98 17.95 2.86
C SER A 287 3.23 17.17 1.56
N PRO A 288 2.35 16.22 1.19
CA PRO A 288 2.42 15.55 -0.11
C PRO A 288 2.52 16.53 -1.30
N PHE A 289 1.78 17.65 -1.21
CA PHE A 289 1.80 18.75 -2.17
C PHE A 289 3.14 19.50 -2.15
N GLY A 290 3.63 19.86 -0.96
CA GLY A 290 4.90 20.57 -0.78
C GLY A 290 6.09 19.78 -1.29
N LEU A 291 6.22 18.50 -0.91
CA LEU A 291 7.28 17.64 -1.43
C LEU A 291 7.16 17.42 -2.94
N GLU A 292 5.94 17.28 -3.47
CA GLU A 292 5.73 17.18 -4.92
C GLU A 292 6.22 18.44 -5.64
N LEU A 293 5.89 19.62 -5.13
CA LEU A 293 6.35 20.91 -5.66
C LEU A 293 7.88 20.99 -5.64
N LEU A 294 8.49 20.78 -4.47
CA LEU A 294 9.93 20.93 -4.27
C LEU A 294 10.74 19.99 -5.16
N SER A 295 10.34 18.72 -5.23
CA SER A 295 11.01 17.72 -6.07
C SER A 295 10.78 17.94 -7.57
N THR A 296 9.61 18.45 -7.97
CA THR A 296 9.32 18.81 -9.37
C THR A 296 10.23 19.96 -9.81
N VAL A 297 10.31 21.03 -9.01
CA VAL A 297 11.12 22.23 -9.32
C VAL A 297 12.61 21.87 -9.37
N HIS A 298 13.12 21.18 -8.35
CA HIS A 298 14.51 20.74 -8.33
C HIS A 298 14.86 19.87 -9.56
N TRP A 299 13.98 18.93 -9.92
CA TRP A 299 14.18 18.06 -11.08
C TRP A 299 14.29 18.84 -12.38
N VAL A 300 13.36 19.76 -12.67
CA VAL A 300 13.38 20.50 -13.95
C VAL A 300 14.60 21.41 -14.06
N ILE A 301 15.00 22.07 -12.97
CA ILE A 301 16.20 22.92 -12.95
C ILE A 301 17.44 22.07 -13.24
N LYS A 302 17.59 20.96 -12.53
CA LYS A 302 18.80 20.12 -12.65
C LYS A 302 18.88 19.37 -13.97
N LYS A 303 17.76 18.87 -14.50
CA LYS A 303 17.75 18.08 -15.75
C LYS A 303 17.83 18.94 -17.01
N GLU A 304 17.23 20.12 -16.99
CA GLU A 304 17.15 21.01 -18.16
C GLU A 304 18.13 22.20 -18.06
N ASN A 305 18.91 22.29 -16.97
CA ASN A 305 19.90 23.35 -16.70
C ASN A 305 19.32 24.77 -16.81
N LEU A 306 18.12 24.96 -16.22
CA LEU A 306 17.35 26.19 -16.34
C LEU A 306 17.92 27.30 -15.44
N ARG A 307 17.89 28.54 -15.95
CA ARG A 307 18.45 29.71 -15.25
C ARG A 307 17.47 30.85 -14.99
N THR A 308 16.23 30.75 -15.48
CA THR A 308 15.20 31.77 -15.25
C THR A 308 13.96 31.17 -14.59
N LEU A 309 13.27 31.94 -13.75
CA LEU A 309 12.03 31.49 -13.10
C LEU A 309 10.95 31.15 -14.14
N PHE A 310 10.86 31.95 -15.21
CA PHE A 310 9.92 31.73 -16.31
C PHE A 310 10.12 30.36 -16.98
N ASP A 311 11.38 29.97 -17.23
CA ASP A 311 11.67 28.66 -17.81
C ASP A 311 11.32 27.52 -16.84
N VAL A 312 11.57 27.70 -15.54
CA VAL A 312 11.20 26.71 -14.52
C VAL A 312 9.69 26.49 -14.51
N GLU A 313 8.89 27.56 -14.51
CA GLU A 313 7.43 27.48 -14.58
C GLU A 313 6.96 26.76 -15.85
N LYS A 314 7.50 27.17 -17.01
CA LYS A 314 7.18 26.56 -18.29
C LYS A 314 7.46 25.06 -18.31
N HIS A 315 8.63 24.63 -17.83
CA HIS A 315 9.02 23.22 -17.82
C HIS A 315 8.27 22.41 -16.76
N ALA A 316 7.96 23.01 -15.61
CA ALA A 316 7.09 22.39 -14.61
C ALA A 316 5.71 22.12 -15.18
N TYR A 317 5.08 23.09 -15.86
CA TYR A 317 3.76 22.91 -16.48
C TYR A 317 3.79 21.98 -17.70
N ALA A 318 4.89 21.95 -18.45
CA ALA A 318 5.09 20.99 -19.54
C ALA A 318 5.28 19.55 -19.05
N TRP A 319 5.47 19.33 -17.75
CA TRP A 319 5.59 17.99 -17.18
C TRP A 319 4.28 17.21 -17.29
N SER A 320 3.17 17.81 -16.86
CA SER A 320 1.82 17.26 -16.97
C SER A 320 0.80 18.32 -16.55
N ASP A 321 -0.47 18.15 -16.96
CA ASP A 321 -1.56 19.05 -16.53
C ASP A 321 -1.70 19.13 -15.00
N ARG A 322 -1.37 18.04 -14.29
CA ARG A 322 -1.34 18.03 -12.83
C ARG A 322 -0.42 19.12 -12.26
N LYS A 323 0.72 19.42 -12.89
CA LYS A 323 1.66 20.42 -12.37
C LYS A 323 1.13 21.84 -12.44
N ARG A 324 0.06 22.10 -13.21
CA ARG A 324 -0.67 23.37 -13.18
C ARG A 324 -1.37 23.64 -11.85
N GLN A 325 -1.45 22.65 -10.95
CA GLN A 325 -1.88 22.87 -9.57
C GLN A 325 -0.94 23.80 -8.78
N PHE A 326 0.31 23.94 -9.22
CA PHE A 326 1.28 24.83 -8.58
C PHE A 326 1.17 26.23 -9.15
N THR A 327 0.90 27.21 -8.29
CA THR A 327 0.89 28.62 -8.69
C THR A 327 2.31 29.10 -9.00
N PRO A 328 2.48 30.12 -9.88
CA PRO A 328 3.77 30.76 -10.13
C PRO A 328 4.50 31.17 -8.84
N ARG A 329 3.74 31.76 -7.89
CA ARG A 329 4.27 32.14 -6.56
C ARG A 329 4.81 30.94 -5.77
N GLN A 330 4.13 29.80 -5.79
CA GLN A 330 4.61 28.60 -5.10
C GLN A 330 5.87 28.04 -5.76
N ILE A 331 5.96 28.06 -7.09
CA ILE A 331 7.17 27.67 -7.83
C ILE A 331 8.33 28.59 -7.45
N ALA A 332 8.11 29.92 -7.43
CA ALA A 332 9.11 30.89 -7.01
C ALA A 332 9.62 30.66 -5.58
N ILE A 333 8.71 30.36 -4.63
CA ILE A 333 9.08 30.02 -3.25
C ILE A 333 9.96 28.76 -3.20
N ALA A 334 9.60 27.72 -3.97
CA ALA A 334 10.41 26.50 -4.04
C ALA A 334 11.79 26.75 -4.64
N VAL A 335 11.90 27.56 -5.70
CA VAL A 335 13.17 27.99 -6.30
C VAL A 335 14.03 28.72 -5.26
N ASP A 336 13.47 29.71 -4.58
CA ASP A 336 14.17 30.49 -3.55
C ASP A 336 14.69 29.60 -2.42
N VAL A 337 13.86 28.66 -1.93
CA VAL A 337 14.27 27.72 -0.88
C VAL A 337 15.40 26.79 -1.35
N LEU A 338 15.30 26.25 -2.57
CA LEU A 338 16.35 25.41 -3.14
C LEU A 338 17.66 26.17 -3.31
N ALA A 339 17.62 27.43 -3.75
CA ALA A 339 18.80 28.28 -3.89
C ALA A 339 19.41 28.64 -2.53
N ARG A 340 18.60 29.14 -1.59
CA ARG A 340 19.05 29.50 -0.23
C ARG A 340 19.66 28.33 0.54
N LYS A 341 19.16 27.12 0.33
CA LYS A 341 19.67 25.90 0.97
C LYS A 341 20.78 25.19 0.16
N GLY A 342 21.27 25.80 -0.92
CA GLY A 342 22.41 25.29 -1.70
C GLY A 342 22.14 23.96 -2.42
N TRP A 343 20.93 23.80 -2.97
CA TRP A 343 20.52 22.66 -3.79
C TRP A 343 20.59 22.94 -5.28
N ILE A 344 20.49 24.22 -5.66
CA ILE A 344 20.62 24.71 -7.03
C ILE A 344 21.48 25.97 -7.04
N ASP A 345 22.06 26.28 -8.19
CA ASP A 345 22.67 27.59 -8.42
C ASP A 345 21.58 28.68 -8.53
N GLY A 346 21.96 29.93 -8.28
CA GLY A 346 21.03 31.06 -8.32
C GLY A 346 20.30 31.17 -9.67
N ILE A 347 18.97 31.31 -9.63
CA ILE A 347 18.12 31.56 -10.79
C ILE A 347 17.88 33.06 -10.92
N GLU A 348 18.00 33.59 -12.13
CA GLU A 348 17.60 34.97 -12.44
C GLU A 348 16.09 35.12 -12.28
N VAL A 349 15.68 35.86 -11.25
CA VAL A 349 14.32 36.37 -11.11
C VAL A 349 14.28 37.63 -11.95
N GLN A 350 13.70 37.57 -13.15
CA GLN A 350 13.48 38.79 -13.94
C GLN A 350 12.70 39.78 -13.06
N GLY A 351 13.35 40.90 -12.73
CA GLY A 351 12.76 41.97 -11.96
C GLY A 351 11.57 42.52 -12.72
N ASN A 352 10.43 42.66 -12.05
CA ASN A 352 9.37 43.53 -12.52
C ASN A 352 9.95 44.94 -12.64
N ALA A 353 9.99 45.46 -13.86
CA ALA A 353 10.09 46.89 -14.13
C ALA A 353 8.77 47.58 -13.77
#